data_AF-A0A0F3GID7-F1
#
_entry.id   AF-A0A0F3GID7-F1
#
_cell.length_a   1.000
_cell.length_b   1.000
_cell.length_c   1.000
_cell.angle_alpha   90.00
_cell.angle_beta   90.00
_cell.angle_gamma   90.00
#
_symmetry.space_group_name_H-M   'P 1'
#
loop_
_entity.id
_entity.type
_entity.pdbx_description
1 polymer ?
#
loop_
_entity_poly.entity_id
_entity_poly.type
_entity_poly.pdbx_seq_one_letter_code
_entity_poly.pdbx_strand_id
1 'polypeptide(L)'
;VEGDLFLPEIWFSEAKAQDRKLLGIPYDLKFKTKIEIGMESLNRVIRNGVPFEAICFDGLYGRSEWLRSQIQQANHVYMAEIPCDTNVYLSEPKLGVPLFKPGAGSEIVKGKRGRHPKRIKVLSGQQPIKVRDLPKSGDLKWHLIRVRQ
;
A
#
# COMPACT_ATOMS: atom_id res chain seq x y z
N VAL A 1 5.20 -25.78 7.53
CA VAL A 1 4.67 -24.42 7.78
C VAL A 1 5.86 -23.49 7.80
N GLU A 2 6.01 -22.59 6.83
CA GLU A 2 6.95 -21.48 6.94
C GLU A 2 6.28 -20.37 7.76
N GLY A 3 6.99 -19.81 8.73
CA GLY A 3 6.50 -18.71 9.54
C GLY A 3 7.68 -17.90 10.06
N ASP A 4 7.81 -16.67 9.58
CA ASP A 4 8.82 -15.74 10.05
C ASP A 4 8.33 -15.06 11.34
N LEU A 5 9.23 -14.95 12.33
CA LEU A 5 8.91 -14.37 13.62
C LEU A 5 8.80 -12.84 13.53
N PHE A 6 7.63 -12.30 13.86
CA PHE A 6 7.47 -10.87 14.10
C PHE A 6 7.72 -10.54 15.57
N LEU A 7 8.65 -9.61 15.81
CA LEU A 7 8.86 -8.99 17.12
C LEU A 7 8.68 -7.47 17.01
N PRO A 8 7.91 -6.84 17.92
CA PRO A 8 7.83 -5.38 18.01
C PRO A 8 9.21 -4.74 18.18
N GLU A 9 9.42 -3.53 17.66
CA GLU A 9 10.73 -2.85 17.65
C GLU A 9 11.39 -2.74 19.04
N ILE A 10 10.60 -2.54 20.09
CA ILE A 10 11.08 -2.48 21.48
C ILE A 10 11.85 -3.74 21.90
N TRP A 11 11.56 -4.89 21.29
CA TRP A 11 12.27 -6.13 21.54
C TRP A 11 13.71 -6.12 21.09
N PHE A 12 14.15 -5.16 20.28
CA PHE A 12 15.53 -5.01 19.82
C PHE A 12 16.34 -4.01 20.67
N SER A 13 15.72 -3.42 21.70
CA SER A 13 16.41 -2.56 22.67
C SER A 13 17.40 -3.34 23.55
N GLU A 14 18.33 -2.62 24.17
CA GLU A 14 19.30 -3.20 25.12
C GLU A 14 18.59 -3.79 26.35
N ALA A 15 17.53 -3.14 26.83
CA ALA A 15 16.70 -3.63 27.94
C ALA A 15 16.06 -5.00 27.68
N LYS A 16 15.89 -5.39 26.40
CA LYS A 16 15.33 -6.69 26.00
C LYS A 16 16.38 -7.72 25.59
N ALA A 17 17.67 -7.39 25.66
CA ALA A 17 18.75 -8.28 25.24
C ALA A 17 18.79 -9.59 26.06
N GLN A 18 18.61 -9.51 27.37
CA GLN A 18 18.57 -10.70 28.23
C GLN A 18 17.35 -11.56 27.94
N ASP A 19 16.16 -10.96 27.80
CA ASP A 19 14.93 -11.66 27.41
C ASP A 19 15.09 -12.38 26.06
N ARG A 20 15.68 -11.71 25.05
CA ARG A 20 15.95 -12.31 23.73
C ARG A 20 16.84 -13.54 23.85
N LYS A 21 17.91 -13.46 24.64
CA LYS A 21 18.83 -14.58 24.86
C LYS A 21 18.15 -15.75 25.57
N LEU A 22 17.38 -15.48 26.62
CA LEU A 22 16.67 -16.50 27.40
C LEU A 22 15.63 -17.24 26.55
N LEU A 23 14.96 -16.53 25.63
CA LEU A 23 13.93 -17.10 24.75
C LEU A 23 14.51 -17.73 23.47
N GLY A 24 15.83 -17.76 23.29
CA GLY A 24 16.46 -18.33 22.10
C GLY A 24 16.18 -17.58 20.81
N ILE A 25 15.88 -16.27 20.89
CA ILE A 25 15.69 -15.43 19.70
C ILE A 25 17.04 -15.26 18.99
N PRO A 26 17.12 -15.51 17.66
CA PRO A 26 18.37 -15.39 16.90
C PRO A 26 19.03 -14.02 17.08
N TYR A 27 20.35 -14.00 17.27
CA TYR A 27 21.10 -12.76 17.55
C TYR A 27 21.23 -11.84 16.33
N ASP A 28 21.14 -12.42 15.13
CA ASP A 28 21.20 -11.74 13.84
C ASP A 28 19.83 -11.27 13.35
N LEU A 29 18.75 -11.64 14.05
CA LEU A 29 17.41 -11.14 13.78
C LEU A 29 17.39 -9.62 13.97
N LYS A 30 16.85 -8.91 12.99
CA LYS A 30 16.65 -7.46 13.01
C LYS A 30 15.17 -7.14 13.00
N PHE A 31 14.82 -5.97 13.51
CA PHE A 31 13.45 -5.48 13.42
C PHE A 31 13.01 -5.42 11.96
N LYS A 32 11.82 -5.98 11.70
CA LYS A 32 11.07 -5.83 10.46
C LYS A 32 9.60 -5.67 10.79
N THR A 33 8.93 -4.82 10.04
CA THR A 33 7.48 -4.71 10.08
C THR A 33 6.83 -5.98 9.54
N LYS A 34 5.56 -6.21 9.92
CA LYS A 34 4.77 -7.32 9.36
C LYS A 34 4.71 -7.28 7.83
N ILE A 35 4.64 -6.08 7.25
CA ILE A 35 4.61 -5.87 5.79
C ILE A 35 5.90 -6.35 5.13
N GLU A 36 7.07 -6.00 5.68
CA GLU A 36 8.37 -6.45 5.16
C GLU A 36 8.52 -7.97 5.27
N ILE A 37 8.18 -8.53 6.43
CA ILE A 37 8.20 -9.99 6.65
C ILE A 37 7.29 -10.71 5.65
N GLY A 38 6.07 -10.21 5.46
CA GLY A 38 5.10 -10.77 4.51
C GLY A 38 5.60 -10.73 3.07
N MET A 39 6.25 -9.63 2.66
CA MET A 39 6.82 -9.51 1.31
C MET A 39 8.01 -10.47 1.11
N GLU A 40 8.88 -10.63 2.10
CA GLU A 40 9.98 -11.60 2.04
C GLU A 40 9.47 -13.03 1.95
N SER A 41 8.47 -13.37 2.77
CA SER A 41 7.79 -14.67 2.73
C SER A 41 7.18 -14.94 1.36
N LEU A 42 6.44 -13.98 0.80
CA LEU A 42 5.85 -14.08 -0.53
C LEU A 42 6.92 -14.29 -1.61
N ASN A 43 8.00 -13.51 -1.58
CA ASN A 43 9.11 -13.65 -2.52
C ASN A 43 9.79 -15.02 -2.44
N ARG A 44 9.90 -15.62 -1.26
CA ARG A 44 10.41 -17.00 -1.12
C ARG A 44 9.45 -18.02 -1.74
N VAL A 45 8.15 -17.90 -1.48
CA VAL A 45 7.12 -18.77 -2.08
C VAL A 45 7.17 -18.72 -3.61
N ILE A 46 7.25 -17.50 -4.19
CA ILE A 46 7.38 -17.29 -5.63
C ILE A 46 8.68 -17.91 -6.15
N ARG A 47 9.81 -17.64 -5.50
CA ARG A 47 11.13 -18.19 -5.91
C ARG A 47 11.17 -19.72 -5.86
N ASN A 48 10.49 -20.32 -4.89
CA ASN A 48 10.39 -21.77 -4.75
C ASN A 48 9.44 -22.41 -5.78
N GLY A 49 8.80 -21.61 -6.64
CA GLY A 49 7.96 -22.12 -7.72
C GLY A 49 6.65 -22.73 -7.23
N VAL A 50 6.15 -22.31 -6.06
CA VAL A 50 4.86 -22.78 -5.55
C VAL A 50 3.77 -22.34 -6.53
N PRO A 51 2.94 -23.26 -7.05
CA PRO A 51 1.87 -22.88 -7.98
C PRO A 51 0.74 -22.15 -7.25
N PHE A 52 0.35 -20.99 -7.76
CA PHE A 52 -0.81 -20.22 -7.29
C PHE A 52 -1.41 -19.39 -8.42
N GLU A 53 -2.69 -19.03 -8.28
CA GLU A 53 -3.41 -18.19 -9.26
C GLU A 53 -3.55 -16.74 -8.81
N ALA A 54 -3.64 -16.51 -7.49
CA ALA A 54 -3.80 -15.18 -6.92
C ALA A 54 -3.20 -15.11 -5.52
N ILE A 55 -2.83 -13.89 -5.12
CA ILE A 55 -2.33 -13.60 -3.78
C ILE A 55 -3.41 -12.84 -2.99
N CYS A 56 -3.80 -13.36 -1.83
CA CYS A 56 -4.85 -12.78 -1.01
C CYS A 56 -4.28 -12.19 0.28
N PHE A 57 -4.77 -11.01 0.69
CA PHE A 57 -4.33 -10.37 1.93
C PHE A 57 -5.46 -9.75 2.74
N ASP A 58 -5.32 -9.80 4.07
CA ASP A 58 -6.18 -9.10 5.01
C ASP A 58 -5.96 -7.57 5.00
N GLY A 59 -6.80 -6.84 5.75
CA GLY A 59 -6.76 -5.38 5.83
C GLY A 59 -5.49 -4.76 6.42
N LEU A 60 -4.67 -5.49 7.19
CA LEU A 60 -3.36 -4.97 7.62
C LEU A 60 -2.45 -4.79 6.40
N TYR A 61 -2.36 -5.81 5.58
CA TYR A 61 -1.50 -5.83 4.39
C TYR A 61 -2.09 -5.02 3.24
N GLY A 62 -3.41 -5.12 3.00
CA GLY A 62 -4.05 -4.41 1.90
C GLY A 62 -4.03 -2.88 2.04
N ARG A 63 -3.89 -2.36 3.26
CA ARG A 63 -3.63 -0.93 3.51
C ARG A 63 -2.30 -0.44 2.94
N SER A 64 -1.32 -1.32 2.78
CA SER A 64 0.00 -0.94 2.27
C SER A 64 -0.05 -0.69 0.77
N GLU A 65 0.01 0.59 0.37
CA GLU A 65 0.20 1.00 -1.03
C GLU A 65 1.49 0.38 -1.60
N TRP A 66 2.57 0.43 -0.83
CA TRP A 66 3.86 -0.11 -1.24
C TRP A 66 3.75 -1.59 -1.58
N LEU A 67 3.12 -2.40 -0.72
CA LEU A 67 2.98 -3.84 -0.95
C LEU A 67 2.16 -4.13 -2.22
N ARG A 68 1.01 -3.45 -2.37
CA ARG A 68 0.17 -3.59 -3.57
C ARG A 68 0.92 -3.20 -4.84
N SER A 69 1.73 -2.14 -4.79
CA SER A 69 2.55 -1.68 -5.91
C SER A 69 3.64 -2.70 -6.27
N GLN A 70 4.32 -3.30 -5.29
CA GLN A 70 5.32 -4.35 -5.53
C GLN A 70 4.72 -5.56 -6.25
N ILE A 71 3.53 -6.01 -5.83
CA ILE A 71 2.87 -7.18 -6.42
C ILE A 71 2.37 -6.87 -7.84
N GLN A 72 1.82 -5.68 -8.04
CA GLN A 72 1.43 -5.21 -9.37
C GLN A 72 2.65 -5.17 -10.32
N GLN A 73 3.80 -4.67 -9.85
CA GLN A 73 5.04 -4.63 -10.64
C GLN A 73 5.59 -6.02 -10.94
N ALA A 74 5.39 -6.98 -10.03
CA ALA A 74 5.72 -8.39 -10.25
C ALA A 74 4.72 -9.12 -11.17
N ASN A 75 3.70 -8.43 -11.68
CA ASN A 75 2.69 -8.95 -12.60
C ASN A 75 1.90 -10.16 -12.04
N HIS A 76 1.64 -10.15 -10.74
CA HIS A 76 0.79 -11.15 -10.09
C HIS A 76 -0.61 -10.59 -9.81
N VAL A 77 -1.63 -11.43 -9.99
CA VAL A 77 -3.00 -11.13 -9.58
C VAL A 77 -3.09 -11.14 -8.06
N TYR A 78 -3.72 -10.12 -7.48
CA TYR A 78 -3.95 -10.06 -6.04
C TYR A 78 -5.36 -9.60 -5.68
N MET A 79 -5.82 -10.01 -4.51
CA MET A 79 -7.05 -9.57 -3.87
C MET A 79 -6.72 -9.10 -2.45
N ALA A 80 -6.92 -7.82 -2.18
CA ALA A 80 -6.58 -7.23 -0.90
C ALA A 80 -7.82 -6.63 -0.24
N GLU A 81 -8.06 -6.98 1.01
CA GLU A 81 -9.00 -6.24 1.84
C GLU A 81 -8.44 -4.83 2.08
N ILE A 82 -9.26 -3.81 1.85
CA ILE A 82 -8.89 -2.40 2.06
C ILE A 82 -9.93 -1.70 2.93
N PRO A 83 -9.54 -0.68 3.72
CA PRO A 83 -10.49 0.07 4.53
C PRO A 83 -11.60 0.69 3.68
N CYS A 84 -12.82 0.66 4.19
CA CYS A 84 -13.99 1.13 3.47
C CYS A 84 -13.98 2.66 3.23
N ASP A 85 -13.16 3.41 3.96
CA ASP A 85 -12.94 4.85 3.80
C ASP A 85 -11.77 5.20 2.88
N THR A 86 -11.07 4.20 2.33
CA THR A 86 -10.03 4.40 1.31
C THR A 86 -10.62 5.08 0.08
N ASN A 87 -9.94 6.11 -0.40
CA ASN A 87 -10.25 6.79 -1.66
C ASN A 87 -9.68 6.00 -2.84
N VAL A 88 -10.53 5.68 -3.83
CA VAL A 88 -10.15 4.98 -5.06
C VAL A 88 -10.64 5.72 -6.29
N TYR A 89 -9.99 5.44 -7.43
CA TYR A 89 -10.38 5.94 -8.75
C TYR A 89 -10.83 4.75 -9.61
N LEU A 90 -11.96 4.87 -10.30
CA LEU A 90 -12.52 3.81 -11.16
C LEU A 90 -11.80 3.65 -12.50
N SER A 91 -10.99 4.63 -12.86
CA SER A 91 -10.11 4.61 -14.02
C SER A 91 -8.78 5.23 -13.62
N GLU A 92 -7.70 4.85 -14.29
CA GLU A 92 -6.37 5.37 -14.02
C GLU A 92 -6.33 6.92 -14.11
N PRO A 93 -6.05 7.62 -12.99
CA PRO A 93 -6.03 9.08 -12.99
C PRO A 93 -4.73 9.60 -13.61
N LYS A 94 -4.80 10.75 -14.31
CA LYS A 94 -3.59 11.44 -14.79
C LYS A 94 -2.93 12.15 -13.61
N LEU A 95 -1.74 11.71 -13.24
CA LEU A 95 -0.93 12.33 -12.18
C LEU A 95 0.03 13.37 -12.76
N GLY A 96 0.24 14.46 -12.03
CA GLY A 96 1.28 15.43 -12.38
C GLY A 96 1.38 16.57 -11.39
N VAL A 97 2.42 17.39 -11.54
CA VAL A 97 2.56 18.62 -10.76
C VAL A 97 1.66 19.70 -11.38
N PRO A 98 0.73 20.31 -10.64
CA PRO A 98 -0.14 21.35 -11.19
C PRO A 98 0.66 22.53 -11.74
N LEU A 99 0.16 23.11 -12.84
CA LEU A 99 0.71 24.35 -13.37
C LEU A 99 0.55 25.47 -12.34
N PHE A 100 1.56 26.33 -12.25
CA PHE A 100 1.49 27.54 -11.45
C PHE A 100 0.45 28.49 -12.04
N LYS A 101 -0.62 28.79 -11.28
CA LYS A 101 -1.58 29.83 -11.63
C LYS A 101 -1.32 31.06 -10.75
N PRO A 102 -1.02 32.23 -11.33
CA PRO A 102 -1.20 33.50 -10.64
C PRO A 102 -2.67 33.61 -10.19
N GLY A 103 -2.93 34.12 -8.99
CA GLY A 103 -4.27 34.08 -8.39
C GLY A 103 -5.37 34.64 -9.29
N ALA A 104 -6.47 33.89 -9.44
CA ALA A 104 -7.69 34.36 -10.08
C ALA A 104 -8.32 35.44 -9.17
N GLY A 105 -8.22 36.70 -9.57
CA GLY A 105 -8.85 37.83 -8.89
C GLY A 105 -7.93 38.92 -8.36
N SER A 106 -6.60 38.80 -8.49
CA SER A 106 -5.72 39.95 -8.25
C SER A 106 -5.32 40.58 -9.58
N GLU A 107 -5.63 41.85 -9.77
CA GLU A 107 -4.80 42.74 -10.59
C GLU A 107 -3.32 42.38 -10.37
N ILE A 108 -2.52 42.43 -11.43
CA ILE A 108 -1.10 42.09 -11.38
C ILE A 108 -0.40 43.06 -10.42
N VAL A 109 -0.43 42.76 -9.12
CA VAL A 109 0.41 43.43 -8.14
C VAL A 109 1.80 42.84 -8.36
N LYS A 110 2.63 43.59 -9.09
CA LYS A 110 4.06 43.33 -9.23
C LYS A 110 4.64 43.03 -7.84
N GLY A 111 4.99 41.76 -7.59
CA GLY A 111 5.74 41.36 -6.40
C GLY A 111 5.28 40.10 -5.66
N LYS A 112 4.04 39.60 -5.83
CA LYS A 112 3.59 38.39 -5.09
C LYS A 112 3.51 37.15 -6.00
N ARG A 113 4.68 36.56 -6.30
CA ARG A 113 4.75 35.21 -6.90
C ARG A 113 4.76 34.16 -5.78
N GLY A 114 3.68 33.41 -5.64
CA GLY A 114 3.61 32.28 -4.70
C GLY A 114 4.59 31.16 -5.05
N ARG A 115 4.80 30.22 -4.11
CA ARG A 115 5.68 29.06 -4.32
C ARG A 115 5.15 28.18 -5.46
N HIS A 116 6.00 27.82 -6.40
CA HIS A 116 5.66 26.85 -7.45
C HIS A 116 5.23 25.51 -6.81
N PRO A 117 4.13 24.89 -7.29
CA PRO A 117 3.73 23.56 -6.85
C PRO A 117 4.85 22.56 -7.11
N LYS A 118 5.10 21.68 -6.14
CA LYS A 118 6.05 20.55 -6.27
C LYS A 118 5.41 19.19 -6.00
N ARG A 119 4.19 19.18 -5.44
CA ARG A 119 3.48 17.95 -5.09
C ARG A 119 2.68 17.45 -6.29
N ILE A 120 2.83 16.17 -6.60
CA ILE A 120 1.99 15.47 -7.58
C ILE A 120 0.54 15.51 -7.09
N LYS A 121 -0.38 15.77 -8.00
CA LYS A 121 -1.82 15.71 -7.79
C LYS A 121 -2.48 14.98 -8.97
N VAL A 122 -3.73 14.58 -8.77
CA VAL A 122 -4.60 14.17 -9.87
C VAL A 122 -4.99 15.40 -10.69
N LEU A 123 -4.70 15.35 -11.98
CA LEU A 123 -4.96 16.41 -12.97
C LEU A 123 -6.16 16.11 -13.86
N SER A 124 -6.64 14.87 -13.91
CA SER A 124 -7.77 14.45 -14.76
C SER A 124 -9.14 15.00 -14.32
N GLY A 125 -9.21 15.76 -13.23
CA GLY A 125 -10.46 16.34 -12.69
C GLY A 125 -11.40 15.33 -12.02
N GLN A 126 -11.09 14.04 -12.14
CA GLN A 126 -11.83 12.95 -11.52
C GLN A 126 -11.78 13.08 -9.99
N GLN A 127 -12.93 12.86 -9.35
CA GLN A 127 -13.01 12.80 -7.89
C GLN A 127 -12.85 11.35 -7.44
N PRO A 128 -12.08 11.10 -6.38
CA PRO A 128 -12.04 9.77 -5.79
C PRO A 128 -13.40 9.43 -5.18
N ILE A 129 -13.75 8.15 -5.19
CA ILE A 129 -14.88 7.59 -4.46
C ILE A 129 -14.35 6.78 -3.27
N LYS A 130 -15.03 6.83 -2.13
CA LYS A 130 -14.71 5.94 -1.02
C LYS A 130 -15.16 4.52 -1.33
N VAL A 131 -14.38 3.53 -0.91
CA VAL A 131 -14.71 2.11 -1.10
C VAL A 131 -16.12 1.74 -0.63
N ARG A 132 -16.57 2.28 0.51
CA ARG A 132 -17.93 2.05 1.04
C ARG A 132 -19.06 2.55 0.13
N ASP A 133 -18.76 3.53 -0.73
CA ASP A 133 -19.74 4.17 -1.61
C ASP A 133 -19.72 3.55 -3.02
N LEU A 134 -18.74 2.68 -3.30
CA LEU A 134 -18.64 1.93 -4.55
C LEU A 134 -19.91 1.18 -4.96
N PRO A 135 -20.60 0.43 -4.07
CA PRO A 135 -21.82 -0.28 -4.46
C PRO A 135 -22.94 0.64 -4.97
N LYS A 136 -22.90 1.93 -4.61
CA LYS A 136 -23.89 2.93 -5.01
C LYS A 136 -23.54 3.64 -6.33
N SER A 137 -22.31 3.45 -6.83
CA SER A 137 -21.84 4.14 -8.04
C SER A 137 -22.48 3.65 -9.34
N GLY A 138 -23.15 2.49 -9.33
CA GLY A 138 -23.84 1.91 -10.50
C GLY A 138 -22.92 1.29 -11.56
N ASP A 139 -21.64 1.67 -11.58
CA ASP A 139 -20.68 1.31 -12.65
C ASP A 139 -19.86 0.03 -12.36
N LEU A 140 -20.22 -0.75 -11.33
CA LEU A 140 -19.44 -1.93 -10.93
C LEU A 140 -20.00 -3.24 -11.48
N LYS A 141 -19.13 -3.98 -12.17
CA LYS A 141 -19.36 -5.39 -12.54
C LYS A 141 -18.79 -6.28 -11.44
N TRP A 142 -19.66 -7.02 -10.77
CA TRP A 142 -19.26 -8.00 -9.77
C TRP A 142 -18.96 -9.34 -10.44
N HIS A 143 -17.80 -9.92 -10.13
CA HIS A 143 -17.41 -11.24 -10.58
C HIS A 143 -17.35 -12.18 -9.37
N LEU A 144 -18.05 -13.31 -9.43
CA LEU A 144 -17.94 -14.35 -8.43
C LEU A 144 -16.74 -15.24 -8.78
N ILE A 145 -15.77 -15.32 -7.87
CA ILE A 145 -14.58 -16.16 -8.05
C ILE A 145 -14.66 -17.32 -7.05
N ARG A 146 -14.55 -18.55 -7.57
CA ARG A 146 -14.49 -19.75 -6.74
C ARG A 146 -13.04 -20.00 -6.33
N VAL A 147 -12.74 -19.83 -5.05
CA VAL A 147 -11.36 -19.86 -4.53
C VAL A 147 -10.85 -21.29 -4.27
N ARG A 148 -11.74 -22.29 -4.14
CA ARG A 148 -11.40 -23.72 -4.05
C ARG A 148 -12.47 -24.57 -4.74
N GLN A 149 -12.05 -25.62 -5.44
CA GLN A 149 -12.96 -26.64 -5.97
C GLN A 149 -13.36 -27.62 -4.88
#